data_AF-X1LIH6-F1
#
_entry.id   AF-X1LIH6-F1
#
_cell.length_a   1.000
_cell.length_b   1.000
_cell.length_c   1.000
_cell.angle_alpha   90.00
_cell.angle_beta   90.00
_cell.angle_gamma   90.00
#
_symmetry.space_group_name_H-M   'P 1'
#
loop_
_entity.id
_entity.type
_entity.pdbx_description
1 polymer ?
#
loop_
_entity_poly.entity_id
_entity_poly.type
_entity_poly.pdbx_seq_one_letter_code
_entity_poly.pdbx_strand_id
1 'polypeptide(L)'
;RKLYNLVIPAYDQTELNLGQDKPGAHHRSHVTPVLCDLPSFIKSRPFTFDNSDKASLDLIENGLPGPGTRNKATFALLRYQRSQGVSQNNAVEFVIDWLSHKHNNFSNMYPRNSLRAFNHIKDQGKRAYGHFDEKGISPYDANCSKFEYITESDISRILRECNARWSRAKFLTKTVIYYSSRKHRDLVRINCDIFINCSSINLYKKRLDELESQGLAVRGFDYRPHHYSKFIILNWEYGSFYDAVYFDGRRARTLEEAIVASYTPAEARQLLKDSGFPRKNAEKIVLRMYNRLGDKKRNTI
;
A
#
# COMPACT_ATOMS: atom_id res chain seq x y z
N ARG A 1 1.79 21.62 -30.64
CA ARG A 1 0.41 22.12 -30.46
C ARG A 1 -0.48 21.53 -31.54
N LYS A 2 -1.24 20.47 -31.22
CA LYS A 2 -2.58 20.14 -31.75
C LYS A 2 -3.02 18.80 -31.15
N LEU A 3 -4.19 18.84 -30.52
CA LEU A 3 -4.92 17.75 -29.88
C LEU A 3 -5.67 16.93 -30.94
N TYR A 4 -5.72 15.61 -30.78
CA TYR A 4 -6.77 14.72 -31.29
C TYR A 4 -6.96 13.64 -30.21
N ASN A 5 -8.07 13.66 -29.46
CA ASN A 5 -9.37 13.05 -29.74
C ASN A 5 -9.33 11.51 -29.61
N LEU A 6 -9.64 11.03 -28.40
CA LEU A 6 -10.07 9.66 -28.16
C LEU A 6 -11.59 9.64 -28.04
N VAL A 7 -12.22 9.04 -29.06
CA VAL A 7 -13.63 8.69 -29.15
C VAL A 7 -13.88 7.50 -28.22
N ILE A 8 -14.83 7.63 -27.29
CA ILE A 8 -15.36 6.53 -26.48
C ILE A 8 -16.68 6.08 -27.14
N PRO A 9 -16.89 4.79 -27.43
CA PRO A 9 -18.11 4.33 -28.05
C PRO A 9 -19.32 4.45 -27.10
N ALA A 10 -20.44 4.86 -27.69
CA ALA A 10 -21.74 5.00 -27.05
C ALA A 10 -22.26 3.64 -26.56
N TYR A 11 -22.72 3.60 -25.31
CA TYR A 11 -23.56 2.52 -24.82
C TYR A 11 -25.02 2.86 -25.05
N ASP A 12 -25.69 1.85 -25.56
CA ASP A 12 -27.05 1.75 -26.06
C ASP A 12 -28.11 2.25 -25.05
N GLN A 13 -28.99 3.13 -25.51
CA GLN A 13 -30.19 3.55 -24.79
C GLN A 13 -31.36 2.76 -25.35
N THR A 14 -31.82 1.76 -24.60
CA THR A 14 -33.10 1.10 -24.86
C THR A 14 -34.04 1.29 -23.67
N GLU A 15 -34.99 2.19 -23.90
CA GLU A 15 -36.40 2.14 -23.48
C GLU A 15 -36.75 2.33 -21.98
N LEU A 16 -36.87 3.61 -21.60
CA LEU A 16 -37.83 4.06 -20.60
C LEU A 16 -39.19 4.27 -21.28
N ASN A 17 -40.08 3.28 -21.15
CA ASN A 17 -41.49 3.46 -21.48
C ASN A 17 -42.19 4.24 -20.37
N LEU A 18 -42.64 5.44 -20.72
CA LEU A 18 -43.46 6.35 -19.94
C LEU A 18 -44.91 5.82 -19.88
N GLY A 19 -45.32 5.28 -18.74
CA GLY A 19 -46.72 5.13 -18.37
C GLY A 19 -47.15 6.30 -17.49
N GLN A 20 -47.96 7.20 -18.03
CA GLN A 20 -48.72 8.19 -17.26
C GLN A 20 -49.85 7.48 -16.51
N ASP A 21 -49.98 7.75 -15.21
CA ASP A 21 -51.29 7.78 -14.56
C ASP A 21 -51.32 8.65 -13.29
N LYS A 22 -52.53 9.15 -13.02
CA LYS A 22 -52.98 10.32 -12.24
C LYS A 22 -52.83 10.25 -10.69
N PRO A 23 -53.08 11.36 -9.96
CA PRO A 23 -52.75 11.50 -8.55
C PRO A 23 -53.84 10.94 -7.62
N GLY A 24 -53.45 10.31 -6.52
CA GLY A 24 -54.40 9.79 -5.54
C GLY A 24 -53.78 9.39 -4.20
N ALA A 25 -54.24 10.10 -3.17
CA ALA A 25 -54.49 9.68 -1.78
C ALA A 25 -53.34 9.17 -0.88
N HIS A 26 -53.31 9.78 0.30
CA HIS A 26 -52.53 9.40 1.47
C HIS A 26 -52.79 7.95 1.94
N HIS A 27 -51.73 7.15 1.97
CA HIS A 27 -51.64 6.02 2.89
C HIS A 27 -50.24 5.96 3.51
N ARG A 28 -50.16 6.24 4.81
CA ARG A 28 -48.97 5.99 5.64
C ARG A 28 -48.87 4.48 5.83
N SER A 29 -48.10 3.81 4.98
CA SER A 29 -47.59 2.47 5.28
C SER A 29 -46.45 2.62 6.29
N HIS A 30 -46.63 2.05 7.49
CA HIS A 30 -45.54 1.81 8.42
C HIS A 30 -44.50 0.91 7.75
N VAL A 31 -43.42 1.51 7.27
CA VAL A 31 -42.21 0.78 6.86
C VAL A 31 -41.39 0.59 8.14
N THR A 32 -41.44 -0.61 8.69
CA THR A 32 -40.46 -1.07 9.69
C THR A 32 -39.09 -1.04 9.02
N PRO A 33 -38.07 -0.34 9.58
CA PRO A 33 -36.74 -0.35 9.01
C PRO A 33 -36.15 -1.75 9.16
N VAL A 34 -35.95 -2.42 8.03
CA VAL A 34 -35.09 -3.60 7.96
C VAL A 34 -33.67 -3.10 8.24
N LEU A 35 -33.15 -3.37 9.44
CA LEU A 35 -31.71 -3.33 9.66
C LEU A 35 -31.09 -4.27 8.63
N CYS A 36 -30.39 -3.74 7.64
CA CYS A 36 -29.56 -4.54 6.78
C CYS A 36 -28.51 -5.20 7.67
N ASP A 37 -28.61 -6.52 7.83
CA ASP A 37 -27.60 -7.32 8.50
C ASP A 37 -26.24 -7.01 7.90
N LEU A 38 -25.30 -6.56 8.75
CA LEU A 38 -23.91 -6.40 8.38
C LEU A 38 -23.42 -7.74 7.80
N PRO A 39 -22.75 -7.74 6.61
CA PRO A 39 -22.24 -8.96 6.02
C PRO A 39 -21.39 -9.71 7.04
N SER A 40 -21.69 -11.00 7.23
CA SER A 40 -21.07 -11.92 8.19
C SER A 40 -19.55 -12.12 8.01
N PHE A 41 -18.94 -11.44 7.04
CA PHE A 41 -17.52 -11.51 6.71
C PHE A 41 -16.59 -10.73 7.67
N ILE A 42 -17.14 -9.95 8.62
CA ILE A 42 -16.35 -9.08 9.51
C ILE A 42 -15.72 -9.84 10.70
N LYS A 43 -16.13 -11.08 11.01
CA LYS A 43 -15.80 -11.74 12.29
C LYS A 43 -14.49 -12.53 12.37
N SER A 44 -13.61 -12.56 11.36
CA SER A 44 -12.51 -13.55 11.37
C SER A 44 -11.12 -13.06 10.93
N ARG A 45 -10.62 -11.92 11.42
CA ARG A 45 -9.16 -11.67 11.44
C ARG A 45 -8.72 -10.90 12.68
N PRO A 46 -7.72 -11.38 13.45
CA PRO A 46 -7.14 -10.61 14.54
C PRO A 46 -6.20 -9.57 13.94
N PHE A 47 -6.76 -8.43 13.56
CA PHE A 47 -5.98 -7.25 13.21
C PHE A 47 -5.79 -6.42 14.48
N THR A 48 -4.56 -6.03 14.80
CA THR A 48 -4.30 -5.08 15.87
C THR A 48 -4.96 -3.75 15.50
N PHE A 49 -6.11 -3.47 16.09
CA PHE A 49 -6.84 -2.23 15.87
C PHE A 49 -5.95 -1.05 16.24
N ASP A 50 -5.64 -0.21 15.25
CA ASP A 50 -5.11 1.12 15.53
C ASP A 50 -6.20 1.92 16.27
N ASN A 51 -5.81 2.90 17.09
CA ASN A 51 -6.77 3.70 17.88
C ASN A 51 -7.83 4.41 17.01
N SER A 52 -7.54 4.57 15.72
CA SER A 52 -8.42 5.15 14.71
C SER A 52 -9.58 4.22 14.27
N ASP A 53 -9.38 2.90 14.29
CA ASP A 53 -10.42 1.93 13.90
C ASP A 53 -11.43 1.74 15.03
N LYS A 54 -10.97 1.71 16.30
CA LYS A 54 -11.87 1.67 17.47
C LYS A 54 -12.78 2.90 17.53
N ALA A 55 -12.22 4.08 17.28
CA ALA A 55 -13.01 5.32 17.22
C ALA A 55 -14.02 5.31 16.06
N SER A 56 -13.71 4.64 14.94
CA SER A 56 -14.63 4.52 13.81
C SER A 56 -15.76 3.53 14.08
N LEU A 57 -15.49 2.43 14.78
CA LEU A 57 -16.51 1.48 15.24
C LEU A 57 -17.47 2.13 16.25
N ASP A 58 -16.95 2.90 17.20
CA ASP A 58 -17.77 3.67 18.14
C ASP A 58 -18.71 4.65 17.43
N LEU A 59 -18.23 5.33 16.38
CA LEU A 59 -19.09 6.18 15.53
C LEU A 59 -20.18 5.38 14.81
N ILE A 60 -19.87 4.18 14.31
CA ILE A 60 -20.86 3.32 13.63
C ILE A 60 -21.99 2.94 14.61
N GLU A 61 -21.64 2.58 15.83
CA GLU A 61 -22.58 2.15 16.86
C GLU A 61 -23.38 3.33 17.44
N ASN A 62 -22.68 4.37 17.88
CA ASN A 62 -23.24 5.42 18.73
C ASN A 62 -23.55 6.73 17.99
N GLY A 63 -23.05 6.90 16.76
CA GLY A 63 -23.29 8.09 15.95
C GLY A 63 -22.41 9.28 16.29
N LEU A 64 -22.88 10.50 16.03
CA LEU A 64 -22.10 11.70 16.32
C LEU A 64 -21.90 11.86 17.84
N PRO A 65 -20.66 12.10 18.30
CA PRO A 65 -20.34 12.23 19.72
C PRO A 65 -20.68 13.61 20.30
N GLY A 66 -20.94 14.61 19.44
CA GLY A 66 -21.32 15.95 19.90
C GLY A 66 -21.34 17.00 18.79
N PRO A 67 -21.75 18.25 19.09
CA PRO A 67 -21.85 19.33 18.11
C PRO A 67 -20.53 19.62 17.40
N GLY A 68 -20.59 19.94 16.10
CA GLY A 68 -19.40 20.30 15.31
C GLY A 68 -18.46 19.15 14.94
N THR A 69 -18.69 17.93 15.43
CA THR A 69 -17.81 16.77 15.20
C THR A 69 -18.00 16.08 13.86
N ARG A 70 -19.09 16.40 13.14
CA ARG A 70 -19.49 15.77 11.86
C ARG A 70 -18.34 15.62 10.87
N ASN A 71 -17.58 16.69 10.63
CA ASN A 71 -16.49 16.69 9.64
C ASN A 71 -15.44 15.62 9.98
N LYS A 72 -15.01 15.58 11.24
CA LYS A 72 -14.04 14.60 11.73
C LYS A 72 -14.61 13.17 11.68
N ALA A 73 -15.86 12.99 12.09
CA ALA A 73 -16.53 11.67 12.09
C ALA A 73 -16.70 11.10 10.68
N THR A 74 -17.27 11.89 9.76
CA THR A 74 -17.45 11.49 8.35
C THR A 74 -16.13 11.15 7.66
N PHE A 75 -15.06 11.92 7.91
CA PHE A 75 -13.74 11.60 7.37
C PHE A 75 -13.12 10.34 7.98
N ALA A 76 -13.31 10.09 9.28
CA ALA A 76 -12.85 8.87 9.94
C ALA A 76 -13.54 7.63 9.37
N LEU A 77 -14.86 7.66 9.20
CA LEU A 77 -15.64 6.57 8.62
C LEU A 77 -15.24 6.29 7.17
N LEU A 78 -15.00 7.33 6.35
CA LEU A 78 -14.50 7.14 4.98
C LEU A 78 -13.14 6.43 4.95
N ARG A 79 -12.22 6.79 5.86
CA ARG A 79 -10.91 6.14 5.97
C ARG A 79 -11.02 4.70 6.47
N TYR A 80 -11.95 4.43 7.39
CA TYR A 80 -12.25 3.09 7.87
C TYR A 80 -12.83 2.22 6.74
N GLN A 81 -13.84 2.69 6.01
CA GLN A 81 -14.38 1.95 4.85
C GLN A 81 -13.29 1.68 3.80
N ARG A 82 -12.42 2.66 3.59
CA ARG A 82 -11.25 2.49 2.73
C ARG A 82 -10.32 1.40 3.26
N SER A 83 -10.01 1.36 4.55
CA SER A 83 -9.16 0.30 5.15
C SER A 83 -9.78 -1.09 5.01
N GLN A 84 -11.10 -1.18 4.94
CA GLN A 84 -11.85 -2.40 4.62
C GLN A 84 -11.91 -2.70 3.11
N GLY A 85 -11.31 -1.86 2.25
CA GLY A 85 -11.25 -1.98 0.79
C GLY A 85 -12.58 -1.78 0.07
N VAL A 86 -13.51 -1.06 0.71
CA VAL A 86 -14.74 -0.62 0.06
C VAL A 86 -14.40 0.43 -1.00
N SER A 87 -15.13 0.45 -2.12
CA SER A 87 -14.93 1.45 -3.18
C SER A 87 -15.32 2.85 -2.67
N GLN A 88 -14.73 3.89 -3.27
CA GLN A 88 -15.03 5.28 -2.87
C GLN A 88 -16.53 5.59 -2.92
N ASN A 89 -17.23 5.16 -3.97
CA ASN A 89 -18.65 5.44 -4.14
C ASN A 89 -19.48 4.78 -3.03
N ASN A 90 -19.25 3.49 -2.78
CA ASN A 90 -19.97 2.74 -1.74
C ASN A 90 -19.66 3.29 -0.34
N ALA A 91 -18.41 3.71 -0.09
CA ALA A 91 -18.03 4.32 1.17
C ALA A 91 -18.71 5.68 1.39
N VAL A 92 -18.84 6.49 0.33
CA VAL A 92 -19.55 7.77 0.38
C VAL A 92 -21.04 7.57 0.65
N GLU A 93 -21.67 6.62 -0.04
CA GLU A 93 -23.07 6.26 0.17
C GLU A 93 -23.32 5.78 1.60
N PHE A 94 -22.46 4.88 2.09
CA PHE A 94 -22.50 4.41 3.48
C PHE A 94 -22.42 5.58 4.48
N VAL A 95 -21.52 6.54 4.30
CA VAL A 95 -21.36 7.66 5.25
C VAL A 95 -22.52 8.64 5.16
N ILE A 96 -23.14 8.80 3.99
CA ILE A 96 -24.36 9.59 3.81
C ILE A 96 -25.52 8.94 4.56
N ASP A 97 -25.71 7.63 4.38
CA ASP A 97 -26.75 6.85 5.05
C ASP A 97 -26.52 6.75 6.56
N TRP A 98 -25.28 6.60 7.00
CA TRP A 98 -24.94 6.68 8.41
C TRP A 98 -25.30 8.05 8.98
N LEU A 99 -24.98 9.15 8.28
CA LEU A 99 -25.30 10.48 8.78
C LEU A 99 -26.81 10.73 8.86
N SER A 100 -27.61 10.15 7.98
CA SER A 100 -29.07 10.31 8.03
C SER A 100 -29.68 9.67 9.27
N HIS A 101 -29.10 8.58 9.77
CA HIS A 101 -29.60 7.84 10.92
C HIS A 101 -28.89 8.14 12.25
N LYS A 102 -27.62 8.58 12.19
CA LYS A 102 -26.71 8.65 13.35
C LYS A 102 -26.18 10.06 13.61
N HIS A 103 -26.85 11.10 13.12
CA HIS A 103 -26.44 12.48 13.40
C HIS A 103 -26.79 12.98 14.81
N ASN A 104 -27.67 12.28 15.56
CA ASN A 104 -28.01 12.55 16.96
C ASN A 104 -28.37 14.03 17.26
N ASN A 105 -28.97 14.74 16.30
CA ASN A 105 -29.22 16.19 16.36
C ASN A 105 -27.98 17.09 16.55
N PHE A 106 -26.77 16.55 16.47
CA PHE A 106 -25.51 17.30 16.64
C PHE A 106 -24.98 17.93 15.35
N SER A 107 -25.50 17.53 14.20
CA SER A 107 -25.20 18.16 12.91
C SER A 107 -26.29 19.15 12.54
N ASN A 108 -26.09 20.43 12.80
CA ASN A 108 -27.04 21.49 12.39
C ASN A 108 -27.16 21.64 10.88
N MET A 109 -26.12 21.26 10.13
CA MET A 109 -26.09 21.41 8.67
C MET A 109 -26.91 20.34 7.95
N TYR A 110 -27.01 19.12 8.50
CA TYR A 110 -27.76 18.04 7.87
C TYR A 110 -29.27 18.34 7.72
N PRO A 111 -30.02 18.71 8.79
CA PRO A 111 -31.44 19.01 8.67
C PRO A 111 -31.71 20.34 7.95
N ARG A 112 -30.78 21.30 7.99
CA ARG A 112 -30.93 22.61 7.33
C ARG A 112 -30.61 22.56 5.83
N ASN A 113 -29.62 21.75 5.44
CA ASN A 113 -29.18 21.63 4.05
C ASN A 113 -28.42 20.31 3.84
N SER A 114 -29.18 19.22 3.66
CA SER A 114 -28.66 17.86 3.46
C SER A 114 -27.78 17.76 2.21
N LEU A 115 -28.17 18.41 1.11
CA LEU A 115 -27.41 18.41 -0.14
C LEU A 115 -25.99 18.96 0.05
N ARG A 116 -25.84 20.05 0.78
CA ARG A 116 -24.52 20.61 1.13
C ARG A 116 -23.71 19.65 1.99
N ALA A 117 -24.34 18.96 2.93
CA ALA A 117 -23.67 17.94 3.74
C ALA A 117 -23.19 16.76 2.87
N PHE A 118 -24.01 16.30 1.92
CA PHE A 118 -23.66 15.19 1.03
C PHE A 118 -22.54 15.55 0.05
N ASN A 119 -22.58 16.74 -0.54
CA ASN A 119 -21.49 17.21 -1.39
C ASN A 119 -20.17 17.32 -0.61
N HIS A 120 -20.22 17.80 0.63
CA HIS A 120 -19.04 17.82 1.49
C HIS A 120 -18.49 16.42 1.80
N ILE A 121 -19.35 15.41 2.00
CA ILE A 121 -18.93 14.00 2.17
C ILE A 121 -18.32 13.46 0.88
N LYS A 122 -18.90 13.77 -0.30
CA LYS A 122 -18.32 13.40 -1.60
C LYS A 122 -16.90 13.98 -1.78
N ASP A 123 -16.70 15.25 -1.43
CA ASP A 123 -15.39 15.90 -1.50
C ASP A 123 -14.40 15.34 -0.48
N GLN A 124 -14.87 14.93 0.71
CA GLN A 124 -14.07 14.19 1.66
C GLN A 124 -13.70 12.80 1.13
N GLY A 125 -14.62 12.10 0.45
CA GLY A 125 -14.37 10.81 -0.18
C GLY A 125 -13.25 10.92 -1.21
N LYS A 126 -13.35 11.90 -2.12
CA LYS A 126 -12.28 12.20 -3.08
C LYS A 126 -10.94 12.47 -2.40
N ARG A 127 -10.91 13.20 -1.28
CA ARG A 127 -9.66 13.46 -0.53
C ARG A 127 -9.13 12.22 0.19
N ALA A 128 -10.01 11.40 0.77
CA ALA A 128 -9.66 10.21 1.52
C ALA A 128 -9.13 9.08 0.62
N TYR A 129 -9.58 9.03 -0.64
CA TYR A 129 -9.20 8.03 -1.63
C TYR A 129 -8.16 8.56 -2.63
N GLY A 130 -8.36 9.76 -3.16
CA GLY A 130 -7.58 10.33 -4.28
C GLY A 130 -6.07 10.33 -4.06
N HIS A 131 -5.59 10.79 -2.90
CA HIS A 131 -4.13 10.80 -2.63
C HIS A 131 -3.50 9.40 -2.69
N PHE A 132 -4.27 8.37 -2.33
CA PHE A 132 -3.77 7.01 -2.27
C PHE A 132 -3.96 6.28 -3.59
N ASP A 133 -5.10 6.47 -4.25
CA ASP A 133 -5.41 5.83 -5.53
C ASP A 133 -4.50 6.40 -6.64
N GLU A 134 -4.28 7.72 -6.68
CA GLU A 134 -3.31 8.37 -7.59
C GLU A 134 -1.88 7.85 -7.39
N LYS A 135 -1.55 7.44 -6.16
CA LYS A 135 -0.21 6.94 -5.80
C LYS A 135 -0.12 5.42 -5.78
N GLY A 136 -1.17 4.70 -6.21
CA GLY A 136 -1.21 3.23 -6.22
C GLY A 136 -1.09 2.59 -4.82
N ILE A 137 -1.41 3.33 -3.77
CA ILE A 137 -1.26 2.90 -2.38
C ILE A 137 -2.51 2.14 -1.96
N SER A 138 -2.43 0.81 -1.90
CA SER A 138 -3.54 -0.02 -1.43
C SER A 138 -3.89 0.29 0.04
N PRO A 139 -5.17 0.30 0.44
CA PRO A 139 -5.55 0.46 1.85
C PRO A 139 -5.02 -0.63 2.77
N TYR A 140 -4.87 -1.84 2.25
CA TYR A 140 -4.33 -2.99 2.97
C TYR A 140 -2.80 -3.02 2.99
N ASP A 141 -2.18 -2.07 2.28
CA ASP A 141 -0.75 -2.03 2.06
C ASP A 141 -0.32 -0.59 1.78
N ALA A 142 -0.41 0.24 2.82
CA ALA A 142 0.07 1.62 2.81
C ALA A 142 1.56 1.73 2.42
N ASN A 143 2.27 0.61 2.59
CA ASN A 143 3.66 0.40 2.24
C ASN A 143 3.85 -0.06 0.78
N CYS A 144 2.80 -0.38 0.01
CA CYS A 144 2.99 -0.94 -1.34
C CYS A 144 3.94 -2.17 -1.35
N SER A 145 4.02 -2.91 -0.24
CA SER A 145 4.80 -4.14 -0.06
C SER A 145 4.44 -5.23 -1.09
N LYS A 146 3.17 -5.27 -1.52
CA LYS A 146 2.69 -6.13 -2.61
C LYS A 146 3.20 -5.71 -3.98
N PHE A 147 3.82 -4.55 -4.12
CA PHE A 147 4.43 -4.04 -5.34
C PHE A 147 5.94 -3.94 -5.24
N GLU A 148 6.55 -4.39 -4.15
CA GLU A 148 8.01 -4.44 -4.02
C GLU A 148 8.56 -5.55 -4.95
N TYR A 149 9.68 -5.25 -5.62
CA TYR A 149 10.34 -6.15 -6.56
C TYR A 149 11.86 -5.90 -6.62
N ILE A 150 12.54 -6.82 -7.26
CA ILE A 150 13.93 -6.70 -7.69
C ILE A 150 14.04 -7.29 -9.09
N THR A 151 14.89 -6.71 -9.93
CA THR A 151 15.17 -7.17 -11.29
C THR A 151 16.54 -7.84 -11.37
N GLU A 152 16.83 -8.55 -12.45
CA GLU A 152 18.15 -9.17 -12.64
C GLU A 152 19.28 -8.15 -12.73
N SER A 153 19.03 -7.00 -13.37
CA SER A 153 19.98 -5.89 -13.43
C SER A 153 20.31 -5.33 -12.05
N ASP A 154 19.33 -5.29 -11.15
CA ASP A 154 19.56 -4.85 -9.78
C ASP A 154 20.51 -5.79 -9.04
N ILE A 155 20.39 -7.11 -9.23
CA ILE A 155 21.24 -8.12 -8.56
C ILE A 155 22.71 -7.85 -8.88
N SER A 156 23.04 -7.73 -10.16
CA SER A 156 24.42 -7.50 -10.63
C SER A 156 24.97 -6.16 -10.13
N ARG A 157 24.15 -5.09 -10.18
CA ARG A 157 24.53 -3.77 -9.64
C ARG A 157 24.79 -3.83 -8.14
N ILE A 158 23.90 -4.45 -7.36
CA ILE A 158 24.04 -4.59 -5.90
C ILE A 158 25.35 -5.28 -5.53
N LEU A 159 25.68 -6.38 -6.21
CA LEU A 159 26.90 -7.15 -5.93
C LEU A 159 28.16 -6.33 -6.21
N ARG A 160 28.16 -5.57 -7.32
CA ARG A 160 29.24 -4.65 -7.69
C ARG A 160 29.42 -3.52 -6.67
N GLU A 161 28.35 -2.78 -6.36
CA GLU A 161 28.39 -1.64 -5.42
C GLU A 161 28.83 -2.07 -4.00
N CYS A 162 28.56 -3.32 -3.64
CA CYS A 162 28.89 -3.84 -2.32
C CYS A 162 30.32 -4.38 -2.18
N ASN A 163 31.17 -4.28 -3.21
CA ASN A 163 32.57 -4.73 -3.21
C ASN A 163 32.73 -6.14 -2.61
N ALA A 164 31.97 -7.10 -3.13
CA ALA A 164 32.02 -8.49 -2.68
C ALA A 164 31.70 -8.75 -1.19
N ARG A 165 30.98 -7.84 -0.52
CA ARG A 165 30.54 -8.04 0.88
C ARG A 165 29.10 -8.54 0.94
N TRP A 166 28.93 -9.84 1.20
CA TRP A 166 27.63 -10.51 1.21
C TRP A 166 26.59 -9.87 2.14
N SER A 167 26.97 -9.52 3.37
CA SER A 167 26.06 -8.90 4.34
C SER A 167 25.62 -7.50 3.92
N ARG A 168 26.48 -6.77 3.20
CA ARG A 168 26.16 -5.46 2.63
C ARG A 168 25.21 -5.60 1.44
N ALA A 169 25.49 -6.57 0.55
CA ALA A 169 24.63 -6.88 -0.59
C ALA A 169 23.20 -7.23 -0.16
N LYS A 170 23.05 -8.04 0.90
CA LYS A 170 21.74 -8.34 1.49
C LYS A 170 20.99 -7.10 2.00
N PHE A 171 21.71 -6.22 2.70
CA PHE A 171 21.12 -4.98 3.22
C PHE A 171 20.66 -4.07 2.08
N LEU A 172 21.51 -3.88 1.06
CA LEU A 172 21.18 -3.08 -0.10
C LEU A 172 20.03 -3.69 -0.91
N THR A 173 20.00 -5.02 -1.10
CA THR A 173 18.89 -5.72 -1.77
C THR A 173 17.55 -5.42 -1.11
N LYS A 174 17.45 -5.58 0.21
CA LYS A 174 16.20 -5.27 0.92
C LYS A 174 15.83 -3.79 0.80
N THR A 175 16.82 -2.91 0.82
CA THR A 175 16.60 -1.47 0.62
C THR A 175 16.06 -1.20 -0.80
N VAL A 176 16.67 -1.74 -1.84
CA VAL A 176 16.22 -1.62 -3.23
C VAL A 176 14.80 -2.17 -3.39
N ILE A 177 14.52 -3.36 -2.86
CA ILE A 177 13.19 -3.98 -2.88
C ILE A 177 12.15 -3.05 -2.25
N TYR A 178 12.44 -2.53 -1.05
CA TYR A 178 11.56 -1.59 -0.36
C TYR A 178 11.31 -0.32 -1.19
N TYR A 179 12.34 0.25 -1.81
CA TYR A 179 12.18 1.47 -2.58
C TYR A 179 11.57 1.27 -3.96
N SER A 180 11.65 0.07 -4.54
CA SER A 180 11.19 -0.20 -5.91
C SER A 180 9.72 0.17 -6.15
N SER A 181 8.85 -0.03 -5.14
CA SER A 181 7.43 0.34 -5.17
C SER A 181 7.17 1.80 -4.86
N ARG A 182 8.20 2.54 -4.45
CA ARG A 182 8.14 3.94 -3.97
C ARG A 182 8.99 4.87 -4.83
N LYS A 183 9.52 4.40 -5.95
CA LYS A 183 10.44 5.14 -6.84
C LYS A 183 9.89 6.45 -7.40
N HIS A 184 8.57 6.60 -7.45
CA HIS A 184 7.90 7.82 -7.92
C HIS A 184 7.75 8.90 -6.83
N ARG A 185 8.16 8.63 -5.59
CA ARG A 185 8.07 9.59 -4.49
C ARG A 185 9.38 10.36 -4.39
N ASP A 186 9.29 11.69 -4.37
CA ASP A 186 10.46 12.56 -4.17
C ASP A 186 11.19 12.26 -2.85
N LEU A 187 10.41 11.89 -1.82
CA LEU A 187 10.90 11.66 -0.46
C LEU A 187 10.21 10.44 0.14
N VAL A 188 11.00 9.47 0.61
CA VAL A 188 10.49 8.30 1.33
C VAL A 188 10.93 8.38 2.79
N ARG A 189 9.95 8.55 3.68
CA ARG A 189 10.16 8.48 5.14
C ARG A 189 10.18 7.03 5.58
N ILE A 190 11.22 6.61 6.27
CA ILE A 190 11.42 5.21 6.66
C ILE A 190 11.65 5.14 8.16
N ASN A 191 10.81 4.37 8.84
CA ASN A 191 11.04 4.03 10.23
C ASN A 191 12.32 3.16 10.33
N CYS A 192 13.20 3.47 11.28
CA CYS A 192 14.43 2.72 11.52
C CYS A 192 14.19 1.22 11.70
N ASP A 193 13.03 0.80 12.21
CA ASP A 193 12.63 -0.60 12.33
C ASP A 193 12.78 -1.39 11.03
N ILE A 194 12.51 -0.76 9.88
CA ILE A 194 12.67 -1.38 8.56
C ILE A 194 14.16 -1.70 8.31
N PHE A 195 15.06 -0.78 8.59
CA PHE A 195 16.50 -1.00 8.43
C PHE A 195 17.07 -1.95 9.49
N ILE A 196 16.54 -1.91 10.71
CA ILE A 196 16.88 -2.85 11.78
C ILE A 196 16.52 -4.27 11.34
N ASN A 197 15.34 -4.47 10.76
CA ASN A 197 14.91 -5.74 10.16
C ASN A 197 15.74 -6.14 8.93
N CYS A 198 16.40 -5.19 8.27
CA CYS A 198 17.30 -5.48 7.16
C CYS A 198 18.68 -5.96 7.61
N SER A 199 19.19 -5.44 8.72
CA SER A 199 20.47 -5.84 9.32
C SER A 199 20.36 -6.15 10.80
N SER A 200 20.48 -5.13 11.65
CA SER A 200 20.40 -5.17 13.11
C SER A 200 20.48 -3.75 13.67
N ILE A 201 20.05 -3.55 14.91
CA ILE A 201 20.05 -2.25 15.60
C ILE A 201 21.45 -1.61 15.67
N ASN A 202 22.49 -2.43 15.83
CA ASN A 202 23.87 -1.95 15.95
C ASN A 202 24.55 -1.70 14.59
N LEU A 203 24.04 -2.30 13.50
CA LEU A 203 24.72 -2.28 12.20
C LEU A 203 24.04 -1.38 11.18
N TYR A 204 22.73 -1.11 11.30
CA TYR A 204 22.01 -0.41 10.24
C TYR A 204 22.53 1.02 10.01
N LYS A 205 22.91 1.75 11.08
CA LYS A 205 23.48 3.10 10.96
C LYS A 205 24.78 3.07 10.14
N LYS A 206 25.69 2.16 10.49
CA LYS A 206 26.93 1.93 9.74
C LYS A 206 26.66 1.60 8.27
N ARG A 207 25.65 0.77 7.97
CA ARG A 207 25.27 0.46 6.59
C ARG A 207 24.74 1.69 5.83
N LEU A 208 23.96 2.53 6.49
CA LEU A 208 23.50 3.78 5.89
C LEU A 208 24.66 4.75 5.64
N ASP A 209 25.58 4.89 6.60
CA ASP A 209 26.79 5.71 6.42
C ASP A 209 27.64 5.21 5.24
N GLU A 210 27.77 3.89 5.10
CA GLU A 210 28.46 3.24 3.98
C GLU A 210 27.78 3.49 2.62
N LEU A 211 26.45 3.57 2.56
CA LEU A 211 25.72 3.89 1.32
C LEU A 211 25.83 5.37 0.98
N GLU A 212 25.81 6.25 1.99
CA GLU A 212 25.96 7.69 1.80
C GLU A 212 27.38 8.05 1.34
N SER A 213 28.41 7.42 1.90
CA SER A 213 29.79 7.64 1.44
C SER A 213 30.07 7.15 0.01
N GLN A 214 29.24 6.24 -0.50
CA GLN A 214 29.27 5.81 -1.91
C GLN A 214 28.40 6.66 -2.84
N GLY A 215 27.68 7.66 -2.32
CA GLY A 215 26.72 8.44 -3.10
C GLY A 215 25.47 7.66 -3.52
N LEU A 216 25.25 6.46 -2.98
CA LEU A 216 24.07 5.64 -3.26
C LEU A 216 22.83 6.08 -2.48
N ALA A 217 23.03 6.78 -1.36
CA ALA A 217 21.94 7.30 -0.54
C ALA A 217 22.21 8.71 -0.04
N VAL A 218 21.17 9.52 0.11
CA VAL A 218 21.21 10.82 0.78
C VAL A 218 20.22 10.79 1.94
N ARG A 219 20.69 11.16 3.14
CA ARG A 219 19.84 11.19 4.35
C ARG A 219 19.34 12.60 4.62
N GLY A 220 18.05 12.70 4.92
CA GLY A 220 17.45 13.94 5.40
C GLY A 220 17.86 14.28 6.82
N PHE A 221 18.00 15.58 7.09
CA PHE A 221 18.21 16.10 8.44
C PHE A 221 16.92 16.09 9.28
N ASP A 222 15.77 16.17 8.62
CA ASP A 222 14.48 16.32 9.27
C ASP A 222 14.03 15.02 9.98
N TYR A 223 13.95 15.11 11.30
CA TYR A 223 13.37 14.10 12.18
C TYR A 223 12.58 14.77 13.29
N ARG A 224 11.36 14.29 13.54
CA ARG A 224 10.59 14.70 14.71
C ARG A 224 10.04 13.45 15.40
N PRO A 225 10.48 13.15 16.64
CA PRO A 225 9.91 12.07 17.44
C PRO A 225 8.39 12.14 17.44
N HIS A 226 7.73 10.99 17.31
CA HIS A 226 6.26 10.84 17.26
C HIS A 226 5.53 11.51 16.08
N HIS A 227 6.23 12.25 15.21
CA HIS A 227 5.63 12.88 14.03
C HIS A 227 6.09 12.23 12.72
N TYR A 228 7.39 12.12 12.50
CA TYR A 228 7.93 11.54 11.28
C TYR A 228 9.39 11.08 11.41
N SER A 229 9.70 9.98 10.74
CA SER A 229 11.05 9.44 10.60
C SER A 229 11.88 10.23 9.60
N LYS A 230 13.22 10.07 9.66
CA LYS A 230 14.13 10.60 8.64
C LYS A 230 13.74 10.08 7.26
N PHE A 231 13.84 10.94 6.26
CA PHE A 231 13.75 10.51 4.88
C PHE A 231 15.11 10.05 4.38
N ILE A 232 15.10 9.10 3.46
CA ILE A 232 16.28 8.66 2.73
C ILE A 232 15.91 8.70 1.25
N ILE A 233 16.82 9.21 0.43
CA ILE A 233 16.73 9.17 -1.03
C ILE A 233 17.76 8.14 -1.47
N LEU A 234 17.32 7.12 -2.21
CA LEU A 234 18.23 6.13 -2.79
C LEU A 234 18.48 6.50 -4.25
N ASN A 235 19.74 6.76 -4.60
CA ASN A 235 20.18 7.05 -5.95
C ASN A 235 20.30 5.73 -6.72
N TRP A 236 19.16 5.23 -7.18
CA TRP A 236 19.05 3.93 -7.83
C TRP A 236 18.19 4.02 -9.08
N GLU A 237 18.67 3.44 -10.18
CA GLU A 237 17.90 3.35 -11.42
C GLU A 237 17.12 2.04 -11.37
N TYR A 238 15.88 2.12 -10.90
CA TYR A 238 15.03 0.95 -10.77
C TYR A 238 14.60 0.43 -12.14
N GLY A 239 14.74 -0.88 -12.35
CA GLY A 239 14.20 -1.56 -13.51
C GLY A 239 12.67 -1.48 -13.61
N SER A 240 12.14 -2.10 -14.66
CA SER A 240 10.69 -2.20 -14.83
C SER A 240 10.11 -3.19 -13.83
N PHE A 241 8.87 -2.92 -13.39
CA PHE A 241 8.12 -3.88 -12.58
C PHE A 241 7.82 -5.18 -13.35
N TYR A 242 7.74 -5.10 -14.69
CA TYR A 242 7.52 -6.26 -15.56
C TYR A 242 8.71 -7.21 -15.58
N ASP A 243 9.92 -6.71 -15.28
CA ASP A 243 11.16 -7.48 -15.25
C ASP A 243 11.47 -8.03 -13.84
N ALA A 244 10.44 -8.06 -12.98
CA ALA A 244 10.59 -8.54 -11.61
C ALA A 244 10.97 -10.02 -11.58
N VAL A 245 11.90 -10.37 -10.70
CA VAL A 245 12.31 -11.76 -10.47
C VAL A 245 11.28 -12.47 -9.58
N TYR A 246 10.79 -13.62 -10.05
CA TYR A 246 9.84 -14.46 -9.33
C TYR A 246 10.51 -15.72 -8.80
N PHE A 247 10.32 -15.99 -7.51
CA PHE A 247 10.73 -17.19 -6.82
C PHE A 247 9.49 -17.88 -6.24
N ASP A 248 9.20 -19.10 -6.70
CA ASP A 248 8.07 -19.91 -6.22
C ASP A 248 6.70 -19.20 -6.40
N GLY A 249 6.44 -18.71 -7.62
CA GLY A 249 5.18 -18.03 -7.99
C GLY A 249 4.97 -16.63 -7.38
N ARG A 250 5.88 -16.15 -6.53
CA ARG A 250 5.84 -14.81 -5.92
C ARG A 250 7.12 -14.04 -6.22
N ARG A 251 7.12 -12.73 -6.02
CA ARG A 251 8.34 -11.92 -6.19
C ARG A 251 9.39 -12.28 -5.14
N ALA A 252 10.65 -12.29 -5.57
CA ALA A 252 11.78 -12.53 -4.70
C ALA A 252 11.87 -11.42 -3.65
N ARG A 253 11.99 -11.81 -2.36
CA ARG A 253 12.08 -10.90 -1.22
C ARG A 253 13.48 -10.79 -0.64
N THR A 254 14.40 -11.63 -1.10
CA THR A 254 15.78 -11.68 -0.64
C THR A 254 16.74 -11.82 -1.82
N LEU A 255 18.00 -11.45 -1.61
CA LEU A 255 19.06 -11.62 -2.59
C LEU A 255 19.22 -13.09 -2.99
N GLU A 256 19.12 -14.00 -2.02
CA GLU A 256 19.24 -15.44 -2.28
C GLU A 256 18.09 -15.99 -3.12
N GLU A 257 16.84 -15.59 -2.82
CA GLU A 257 15.69 -15.96 -3.65
C GLU A 257 15.84 -15.45 -5.07
N ALA A 258 16.29 -14.19 -5.23
CA ALA A 258 16.48 -13.57 -6.53
C ALA A 258 17.57 -14.30 -7.34
N ILE A 259 18.72 -14.61 -6.72
CA ILE A 259 19.81 -15.33 -7.39
C ILE A 259 19.38 -16.76 -7.79
N VAL A 260 18.71 -17.50 -6.90
CA VAL A 260 18.28 -18.88 -7.18
C VAL A 260 17.18 -18.92 -8.25
N ALA A 261 16.35 -17.88 -8.34
CA ALA A 261 15.35 -17.75 -9.39
C ALA A 261 15.95 -17.46 -10.76
N SER A 262 16.95 -16.57 -10.82
CA SER A 262 17.51 -16.06 -12.08
C SER A 262 18.68 -16.85 -12.65
N TYR A 263 19.43 -17.56 -11.80
CA TYR A 263 20.68 -18.18 -12.23
C TYR A 263 20.73 -19.67 -11.88
N THR A 264 21.45 -20.44 -12.70
CA THR A 264 21.91 -21.78 -12.33
C THR A 264 23.03 -21.71 -11.28
N PRO A 265 23.33 -22.79 -10.55
CA PRO A 265 24.46 -22.80 -9.61
C PRO A 265 25.81 -22.47 -10.26
N ALA A 266 26.00 -22.75 -11.55
CA ALA A 266 27.22 -22.40 -12.28
C ALA A 266 27.30 -20.90 -12.57
N GLU A 267 26.23 -20.31 -13.09
CA GLU A 267 26.13 -18.88 -13.37
C GLU A 267 26.22 -18.05 -12.08
N ALA A 268 25.52 -18.45 -11.02
CA ALA A 268 25.59 -17.78 -9.72
C ALA A 268 27.02 -17.77 -9.15
N ARG A 269 27.79 -18.84 -9.35
CA ARG A 269 29.21 -18.89 -8.95
C ARG A 269 30.03 -17.90 -9.77
N GLN A 270 29.78 -17.82 -11.07
CA GLN A 270 30.50 -16.92 -11.97
C GLN A 270 30.18 -15.46 -11.64
N LEU A 271 28.89 -15.12 -11.51
CA LEU A 271 28.41 -13.79 -11.09
C LEU A 271 29.08 -13.30 -9.81
N LEU A 272 29.17 -14.16 -8.79
CA LEU A 272 29.84 -13.79 -7.53
C LEU A 272 31.36 -13.60 -7.72
N LYS A 273 32.02 -14.44 -8.52
CA LYS A 273 33.45 -14.26 -8.81
C LYS A 273 33.72 -12.95 -9.55
N ASP A 274 32.90 -12.65 -10.57
CA ASP A 274 33.01 -11.43 -11.37
C ASP A 274 32.75 -10.17 -10.52
N SER A 275 31.91 -10.31 -9.49
CA SER A 275 31.66 -9.26 -8.50
C SER A 275 32.77 -9.14 -7.42
N GLY A 276 33.86 -9.90 -7.54
CA GLY A 276 35.04 -9.83 -6.67
C GLY A 276 35.04 -10.78 -5.46
N PHE A 277 34.11 -11.74 -5.36
CA PHE A 277 34.13 -12.70 -4.25
C PHE A 277 35.26 -13.72 -4.44
N PRO A 278 36.06 -14.03 -3.40
CA PRO A 278 37.04 -15.11 -3.46
C PRO A 278 36.36 -16.43 -3.84
N ARG A 279 36.99 -17.23 -4.71
CA ARG A 279 36.44 -18.50 -5.23
C ARG A 279 35.82 -19.37 -4.13
N LYS A 280 36.56 -19.61 -3.04
CA LYS A 280 36.09 -20.42 -1.89
C LYS A 280 34.83 -19.84 -1.23
N ASN A 281 34.71 -18.52 -1.17
CA ASN A 281 33.54 -17.84 -0.58
C ASN A 281 32.35 -17.91 -1.53
N ALA A 282 32.54 -17.67 -2.82
CA ALA A 282 31.50 -17.82 -3.83
C ALA A 282 30.92 -19.24 -3.84
N GLU A 283 31.79 -20.26 -3.82
CA GLU A 283 31.38 -21.68 -3.73
C GLU A 283 30.56 -21.96 -2.47
N LYS A 284 31.03 -21.52 -1.29
CA LYS A 284 30.31 -21.69 -0.02
C LYS A 284 28.95 -20.98 0.00
N ILE A 285 28.88 -19.77 -0.55
CA ILE A 285 27.63 -19.00 -0.61
C ILE A 285 26.62 -19.71 -1.51
N VAL A 286 27.01 -20.10 -2.73
CA VAL A 286 26.13 -20.82 -3.65
C VAL A 286 25.66 -22.13 -3.06
N LEU A 287 26.55 -22.96 -2.51
CA LEU A 287 26.17 -24.23 -1.88
C LEU A 287 25.11 -24.03 -0.79
N ARG A 288 25.31 -23.05 0.11
CA ARG A 288 24.33 -22.75 1.17
C ARG A 288 23.00 -22.26 0.62
N MET A 289 23.01 -21.41 -0.42
CA MET A 289 21.79 -20.87 -1.01
C MET A 289 20.95 -21.98 -1.65
N TYR A 290 21.55 -22.81 -2.50
CA TYR A 290 20.84 -23.85 -3.24
C TYR A 290 20.47 -25.05 -2.37
N ASN A 291 21.26 -25.41 -1.35
CA ASN A 291 20.82 -26.43 -0.41
C ASN A 291 19.64 -25.95 0.45
N ARG A 292 19.60 -24.66 0.82
CA ARG A 292 18.51 -24.11 1.63
C ARG A 292 17.23 -23.85 0.84
N LEU A 293 17.35 -23.41 -0.42
CA LEU A 293 16.23 -22.92 -1.23
C LEU A 293 15.89 -23.83 -2.42
N GLY A 294 16.83 -24.62 -2.91
CA GLY A 294 16.63 -25.55 -4.03
C GLY A 294 15.72 -26.71 -3.67
N ASP A 295 15.80 -27.22 -2.44
CA ASP A 295 14.91 -28.29 -1.95
C ASP A 295 13.44 -27.82 -1.88
N LYS A 296 13.21 -26.52 -1.60
CA LYS A 296 11.86 -25.95 -1.61
C LYS A 296 11.25 -25.90 -3.00
N LYS A 297 12.06 -25.69 -4.04
CA LYS A 297 11.59 -25.64 -5.45
C LYS A 297 11.21 -27.02 -5.99
N ARG A 298 11.76 -28.10 -5.43
CA ARG A 298 11.45 -29.49 -5.84
C ARG A 298 10.20 -30.06 -5.20
N ASN A 299 9.75 -29.51 -4.07
CA ASN A 299 8.58 -30.00 -3.34
C ASN A 299 7.27 -29.30 -3.72
N THR A 300 7.28 -28.38 -4.69
CA THR A 300 6.11 -27.62 -5.16
C THR A 300 5.65 -27.99 -6.59
N ILE A 301 6.20 -29.04 -7.18
CA ILE A 301 5.73 -29.65 -8.44
C ILE A 301 4.99 -30.93 -8.10
#